data_AF-A0A2S5QNE4-F1
#
_entry.id   AF-A0A2S5QNE4-F1
#
_cell.length_a   1.000
_cell.length_b   1.000
_cell.length_c   1.000
_cell.angle_alpha   90.00
_cell.angle_beta   90.00
_cell.angle_gamma   90.00
#
_symmetry.space_group_name_H-M   'P 1'
#
loop_
_entity.id
_entity.type
_entity.pdbx_description
1 polymer ?
#
loop_
_entity_poly.entity_id
_entity_poly.type
_entity_poly.pdbx_seq_one_letter_code
_entity_poly.pdbx_strand_id
1 'polypeptide(L)'
;MKECNTCKQNLDDSMFSRTSNIYKGLRGLGLRPSCKKCSAIKAAEWNKKNKEKVVARDKSRWLEKKEQMLKVRAVWVSKNKEKMAEYMRKWRIKNKENELAIAKKSRSKRVDAIRVLRNARRAIEKQAFPKWANKFFMSEAYSLARERSKDMKIKWEVDHIVPLNSKLVCGLHSHTNIQVIPRCINKSKSNKTWPNMPMENK
;
A
#
# COMPACT_ATOMS: atom_id res chain seq x y z
N MET A 1 20.49 17.80 -44.54
CA MET A 1 19.17 18.46 -44.52
C MET A 1 18.22 17.66 -45.38
N LYS A 2 17.02 17.39 -44.88
CA LYS A 2 16.03 16.52 -45.52
C LYS A 2 14.62 17.11 -45.37
N GLU A 3 13.85 17.06 -46.44
CA GLU A 3 12.44 17.46 -46.40
C GLU A 3 11.56 16.40 -45.72
N CYS A 4 10.73 16.82 -44.77
CA CYS A 4 9.72 15.96 -44.18
C CYS A 4 8.52 15.81 -45.11
N ASN A 5 8.18 14.58 -45.48
CA ASN A 5 7.03 14.35 -46.36
C ASN A 5 5.64 14.66 -45.74
N THR A 6 5.57 14.90 -44.42
CA THR A 6 4.33 15.17 -43.70
C THR A 6 4.13 16.66 -43.44
N CYS A 7 5.13 17.37 -42.89
CA CYS A 7 5.03 18.82 -42.66
C CYS A 7 5.68 19.67 -43.74
N LYS A 8 6.32 19.06 -44.76
CA LYS A 8 6.96 19.72 -45.91
C LYS A 8 8.10 20.69 -45.55
N GLN A 9 8.59 20.63 -44.31
CA GLN A 9 9.72 21.44 -43.85
C GLN A 9 11.05 20.73 -44.15
N ASN A 10 12.04 21.51 -44.60
CA ASN A 10 13.44 21.08 -44.65
C ASN A 10 14.03 21.12 -43.24
N LEU A 11 14.34 19.95 -42.70
CA LEU A 11 14.83 19.77 -41.34
C LEU A 11 16.19 19.09 -41.34
N ASP A 12 16.92 19.29 -40.26
CA ASP A 12 18.16 18.54 -40.03
C ASP A 12 17.90 17.03 -39.94
N ASP A 13 18.88 16.24 -40.38
CA ASP A 13 18.81 14.79 -40.46
C ASP A 13 18.58 14.15 -39.08
N SER A 14 19.05 14.79 -37.99
CA SER A 14 18.80 14.35 -36.60
C SER A 14 17.32 14.39 -36.20
N MET A 15 16.50 15.16 -36.92
CA MET A 15 15.05 15.24 -36.70
C MET A 15 14.29 14.05 -37.28
N PHE A 16 14.97 13.12 -37.95
CA PHE A 16 14.41 11.91 -38.52
C PHE A 16 14.92 10.66 -37.78
N SER A 17 14.06 9.66 -37.61
CA SER A 17 14.48 8.36 -37.05
C SER A 17 15.12 7.51 -38.13
N ARG A 18 16.12 6.69 -37.75
CA ARG A 18 16.71 5.71 -38.68
C ARG A 18 15.67 4.66 -39.11
N THR A 19 15.73 4.22 -40.36
CA THR A 19 14.95 3.09 -40.86
C THR A 19 15.58 1.77 -40.39
N SER A 20 14.78 0.71 -40.31
CA SER A 20 15.32 -0.63 -40.03
C SER A 20 16.28 -1.08 -41.14
N ASN A 21 17.29 -1.89 -40.77
CA ASN A 21 18.38 -2.32 -41.66
C ASN A 21 17.91 -2.89 -43.01
N ILE A 22 16.74 -3.53 -43.05
CA ILE A 22 16.16 -4.16 -44.25
C ILE A 22 15.95 -3.17 -45.41
N TYR A 23 15.77 -1.87 -45.11
CA TYR A 23 15.49 -0.85 -46.14
C TYR A 23 16.63 0.16 -46.34
N LYS A 24 17.81 -0.05 -45.72
CA LYS A 24 18.95 0.87 -45.83
C LYS A 24 19.46 1.00 -47.27
N GLY A 25 19.40 -0.08 -48.06
CA GLY A 25 19.82 -0.07 -49.47
C GLY A 25 18.81 0.57 -50.44
N LEU A 26 17.54 0.72 -50.04
CA LEU A 26 16.44 1.17 -50.91
C LEU A 26 16.12 2.67 -50.78
N ARG A 27 16.65 3.36 -49.77
CA ARG A 27 16.42 4.79 -49.55
C ARG A 27 17.73 5.44 -49.11
N GLY A 28 18.41 6.11 -50.04
CA GLY A 28 19.83 6.51 -50.01
C GLY A 28 20.43 7.18 -48.76
N LEU A 29 19.66 7.46 -47.69
CA LEU A 29 20.15 8.01 -46.41
C LEU A 29 19.79 7.18 -45.16
N GLY A 30 19.00 6.10 -45.29
CA GLY A 30 18.59 5.28 -44.13
C GLY A 30 17.76 6.01 -43.07
N LEU A 31 17.14 7.14 -43.44
CA LEU A 31 16.30 7.97 -42.57
C LEU A 31 14.83 7.85 -42.96
N ARG A 32 13.93 7.86 -41.98
CA ARG A 32 12.48 7.85 -42.23
C ARG A 32 12.04 9.09 -43.03
N PRO A 33 10.99 9.02 -43.86
CA PRO A 33 10.50 10.17 -44.66
C PRO A 33 9.82 11.26 -43.82
N SER A 34 9.27 10.89 -42.67
CA SER A 34 8.58 11.79 -41.75
C SER A 34 9.47 12.10 -40.54
N CYS A 35 9.45 13.36 -40.08
CA CYS A 35 10.20 13.77 -38.90
C CYS A 35 9.64 13.12 -37.62
N LYS A 36 10.43 13.13 -36.54
CA LYS A 36 10.06 12.56 -35.24
C LYS A 36 8.78 13.19 -34.68
N LYS A 37 8.60 14.51 -34.84
CA LYS A 37 7.40 15.23 -34.39
C LYS A 37 6.14 14.72 -35.11
N CYS A 38 6.15 14.72 -36.44
CA CYS A 38 5.03 14.21 -37.24
C CYS A 38 4.74 12.73 -36.98
N SER A 39 5.78 11.92 -36.78
CA SER A 39 5.62 10.51 -36.41
C SER A 39 4.99 10.33 -35.03
N ALA A 40 5.37 11.16 -34.05
CA ALA A 40 4.79 11.14 -32.71
C ALA A 40 3.31 11.55 -32.71
N ILE A 41 2.94 12.58 -33.46
CA ILE A 41 1.54 13.01 -33.63
C ILE A 41 0.71 11.87 -34.24
N LYS A 42 1.18 11.30 -35.36
CA LYS A 42 0.52 10.16 -36.01
C LYS A 42 0.37 8.95 -35.07
N ALA A 43 1.40 8.65 -34.27
CA ALA A 43 1.35 7.57 -33.29
C ALA A 43 0.36 7.86 -32.16
N ALA A 44 0.28 9.10 -31.67
CA ALA A 44 -0.66 9.52 -30.64
C ALA A 44 -2.12 9.41 -31.12
N GLU A 45 -2.40 9.87 -32.33
CA GLU A 45 -3.73 9.75 -32.96
C GLU A 45 -4.11 8.27 -33.17
N TRP A 46 -3.18 7.46 -33.65
CA TRP A 46 -3.41 6.01 -33.81
C TRP A 46 -3.68 5.35 -32.46
N ASN A 47 -2.89 5.63 -31.42
CA ASN A 47 -3.10 5.11 -30.07
C ASN A 47 -4.44 5.56 -29.47
N LYS A 48 -4.87 6.80 -29.73
CA LYS A 48 -6.18 7.29 -29.29
C LYS A 48 -7.32 6.52 -29.95
N LYS A 49 -7.24 6.30 -31.26
CA LYS A 49 -8.23 5.52 -32.04
C LYS A 49 -8.21 4.03 -31.74
N ASN A 50 -7.06 3.48 -31.33
CA ASN A 50 -6.85 2.05 -31.08
C ASN A 50 -6.60 1.74 -29.60
N LYS A 51 -7.12 2.58 -28.70
CA LYS A 51 -6.82 2.49 -27.26
C LYS A 51 -7.10 1.09 -26.69
N GLU A 52 -8.25 0.51 -27.01
CA GLU A 52 -8.63 -0.82 -26.55
C GLU A 52 -7.70 -1.91 -27.06
N LYS A 53 -7.34 -1.87 -28.35
CA LYS A 53 -6.41 -2.80 -28.97
C LYS A 53 -5.01 -2.72 -28.33
N VAL A 54 -4.54 -1.51 -28.03
CA VAL A 54 -3.26 -1.29 -27.35
C VAL A 54 -3.32 -1.85 -25.92
N VAL A 55 -4.37 -1.54 -25.17
CA VAL A 55 -4.56 -2.05 -23.80
C VAL A 55 -4.64 -3.57 -23.78
N ALA A 56 -5.39 -4.18 -24.70
CA ALA A 56 -5.51 -5.63 -24.80
C ALA A 56 -4.16 -6.28 -25.09
N ARG A 57 -3.42 -5.77 -26.10
CA ARG A 57 -2.07 -6.24 -26.43
C ARG A 57 -1.12 -6.12 -25.24
N ASP A 58 -1.09 -4.96 -24.60
CA ASP A 58 -0.17 -4.69 -23.49
C ASP A 58 -0.52 -5.55 -22.26
N LYS A 59 -1.82 -5.82 -22.03
CA LYS A 59 -2.28 -6.76 -21.01
C LYS A 59 -1.80 -8.18 -21.31
N SER A 60 -1.97 -8.68 -22.53
CA SER A 60 -1.51 -10.02 -22.92
C SER A 60 0.01 -10.15 -22.77
N ARG A 61 0.77 -9.16 -23.27
CA ARG A 61 2.23 -9.10 -23.10
C ARG A 61 2.63 -9.07 -21.63
N TRP A 62 1.90 -8.34 -20.79
CA TRP A 62 2.17 -8.30 -19.35
C TRP A 62 1.90 -9.66 -18.71
N LEU A 63 0.79 -10.32 -19.04
CA LEU A 63 0.44 -11.64 -18.51
C LEU A 63 1.50 -12.68 -18.86
N GLU A 64 1.90 -12.75 -20.13
CA GLU A 64 2.95 -13.67 -20.62
C GLU A 64 4.28 -13.49 -19.89
N LYS A 65 4.67 -12.24 -19.61
CA LYS A 65 5.98 -11.92 -19.01
C LYS A 65 5.90 -11.60 -17.53
N LYS A 66 4.72 -11.74 -16.91
CA LYS A 66 4.44 -11.25 -15.54
C LYS A 66 5.42 -11.86 -14.56
N GLU A 67 5.57 -13.17 -14.61
CA GLU A 67 6.42 -13.91 -13.68
C GLU A 67 7.89 -13.49 -13.79
N GLN A 68 8.41 -13.42 -15.03
CA GLN A 68 9.77 -12.96 -15.30
C GLN A 68 10.00 -11.53 -14.79
N MET A 69 9.07 -10.61 -15.06
CA MET A 69 9.14 -9.24 -14.60
C MET A 69 9.10 -9.15 -13.06
N LEU A 70 8.29 -9.97 -12.41
CA LEU A 70 8.25 -10.03 -10.94
C LEU A 70 9.55 -10.58 -10.34
N LYS A 71 10.17 -11.60 -10.95
CA LYS A 71 11.48 -12.13 -10.54
C LYS A 71 12.57 -11.07 -10.64
N VAL A 72 12.67 -10.39 -11.79
CA VAL A 72 13.63 -9.29 -11.99
C VAL A 72 13.39 -8.16 -10.99
N ARG A 73 12.12 -7.80 -10.77
CA ARG A 73 11.76 -6.77 -9.79
C ARG A 73 12.14 -7.17 -8.36
N ALA A 74 11.92 -8.42 -7.98
CA ALA A 74 12.27 -8.91 -6.65
C ALA A 74 13.79 -8.82 -6.40
N VAL A 75 14.61 -9.24 -7.37
CA VAL A 75 16.08 -9.12 -7.30
C VAL A 75 16.51 -7.66 -7.25
N TRP A 76 15.87 -6.78 -8.02
CA TRP A 76 16.18 -5.36 -7.98
C TRP A 76 15.82 -4.74 -6.62
N VAL A 77 14.65 -5.07 -6.07
CA VAL A 77 14.21 -4.57 -4.75
C VAL A 77 15.11 -5.07 -3.63
N SER A 78 15.54 -6.34 -3.66
CA SER A 78 16.44 -6.88 -2.63
C SER A 78 17.80 -6.17 -2.65
N LYS A 79 18.36 -5.93 -3.84
CA LYS A 79 19.63 -5.20 -4.02
C LYS A 79 19.53 -3.70 -3.75
N ASN A 80 18.35 -3.10 -3.82
CA ASN A 80 18.13 -1.66 -3.70
C ASN A 80 17.24 -1.29 -2.50
N LYS A 81 17.26 -2.10 -1.44
CA LYS A 81 16.37 -1.95 -0.27
C LYS A 81 16.47 -0.56 0.37
N GLU A 82 17.68 -0.06 0.56
CA GLU A 82 17.93 1.26 1.18
C GLU A 82 17.48 2.41 0.28
N LYS A 83 17.81 2.35 -1.01
CA LYS A 83 17.36 3.32 -2.01
C LYS A 83 15.82 3.39 -2.07
N MET A 84 15.16 2.24 -1.98
CA MET A 84 13.71 2.17 -1.93
C MET A 84 13.13 2.73 -0.63
N ALA A 85 13.75 2.43 0.52
CA ALA A 85 13.34 2.99 1.80
C ALA A 85 13.43 4.52 1.80
N GLU A 86 14.53 5.09 1.28
CA GLU A 86 14.72 6.53 1.18
C GLU A 86 13.75 7.18 0.19
N TYR A 87 13.54 6.56 -0.97
CA TYR A 87 12.51 7.00 -1.92
C TYR A 87 11.13 7.04 -1.26
N MET A 88 10.74 5.98 -0.57
CA MET A 88 9.45 5.90 0.12
C MET A 88 9.34 6.92 1.26
N ARG A 89 10.44 7.21 1.98
CA ARG A 89 10.48 8.26 2.99
C ARG A 89 10.19 9.63 2.37
N LYS A 90 10.90 10.00 1.31
CA LYS A 90 10.67 11.27 0.58
C LYS A 90 9.26 11.35 0.01
N TRP A 91 8.76 10.26 -0.56
CA TRP A 91 7.42 10.19 -1.12
C TRP A 91 6.34 10.38 -0.05
N ARG A 92 6.48 9.75 1.13
CA ARG A 92 5.54 9.93 2.26
C ARG A 92 5.53 11.36 2.79
N ILE A 93 6.69 12.01 2.87
CA ILE A 93 6.78 13.42 3.30
C ILE A 93 6.05 14.31 2.29
N LYS A 94 6.36 14.17 1.00
CA LYS A 94 5.75 14.97 -0.07
C LYS A 94 4.24 14.77 -0.20
N ASN A 95 3.75 13.55 0.05
CA ASN A 95 2.33 13.20 -0.13
C ASN A 95 1.53 13.11 1.16
N LYS A 96 2.10 13.51 2.31
CA LYS A 96 1.47 13.37 3.63
C LYS A 96 0.05 13.95 3.67
N GLU A 97 -0.14 15.15 3.13
CA GLU A 97 -1.45 15.82 3.13
C GLU A 97 -2.47 15.09 2.26
N ASN A 98 -2.05 14.63 1.09
CA ASN A 98 -2.89 13.84 0.18
C ASN A 98 -3.30 12.52 0.83
N GLU A 99 -2.37 11.82 1.50
CA GLU A 99 -2.68 10.60 2.25
C GLU A 99 -3.69 10.85 3.36
N LEU A 100 -3.53 11.94 4.12
CA LEU A 100 -4.46 12.33 5.17
C LEU A 100 -5.84 12.67 4.62
N ALA A 101 -5.92 13.39 3.49
CA ALA A 101 -7.18 13.72 2.84
C ALA A 101 -7.91 12.47 2.33
N ILE A 102 -7.18 11.54 1.70
CA ILE A 102 -7.72 10.24 1.26
C ILE A 102 -8.21 9.43 2.45
N ALA A 103 -7.41 9.34 3.52
CA ALA A 103 -7.78 8.63 4.74
C ALA A 103 -9.04 9.22 5.39
N LYS A 104 -9.15 10.55 5.43
CA LYS A 104 -10.34 11.27 5.94
C LYS A 104 -11.58 10.94 5.11
N LYS A 105 -11.49 11.01 3.78
CA LYS A 105 -12.59 10.69 2.85
C LYS A 105 -13.00 9.22 2.92
N SER A 106 -12.04 8.32 3.07
CA SER A 106 -12.30 6.89 3.25
C SER A 106 -13.00 6.62 4.58
N ARG A 107 -12.55 7.27 5.66
CA ARG A 107 -13.17 7.15 6.98
C ARG A 107 -14.59 7.69 7.00
N SER A 108 -14.87 8.83 6.36
CA SER A 108 -16.21 9.42 6.30
C SER A 108 -17.21 8.51 5.56
N LYS A 109 -16.77 7.80 4.52
CA LYS A 109 -17.59 6.81 3.82
C LYS A 109 -17.83 5.52 4.60
N ARG A 110 -16.99 5.23 5.59
CA ARG A 110 -17.02 3.99 6.38
C ARG A 110 -17.51 4.18 7.81
N VAL A 111 -18.13 5.32 8.11
CA VAL A 111 -18.56 5.67 9.48
C VAL A 111 -19.50 4.60 10.04
N ASP A 112 -20.48 4.15 9.25
CA ASP A 112 -21.43 3.14 9.71
C ASP A 112 -20.76 1.79 9.96
N ALA A 113 -19.89 1.35 9.05
CA ALA A 113 -19.10 0.13 9.26
C ALA A 113 -18.24 0.21 10.54
N ILE A 114 -17.63 1.37 10.82
CA ILE A 114 -16.86 1.60 12.06
C ILE A 114 -17.78 1.55 13.29
N ARG A 115 -18.98 2.11 13.19
CA ARG A 115 -19.98 2.11 14.28
C ARG A 115 -20.44 0.69 14.58
N VAL A 116 -20.72 -0.12 13.55
CA VAL A 116 -21.09 -1.54 13.68
C VAL A 116 -19.99 -2.30 14.40
N LEU A 117 -18.73 -2.17 13.97
CA LEU A 117 -17.59 -2.84 14.62
C LEU A 117 -17.42 -2.41 16.08
N ARG A 118 -17.61 -1.12 16.39
CA ARG A 118 -17.55 -0.62 17.78
C ARG A 118 -18.66 -1.19 18.64
N ASN A 119 -19.88 -1.29 18.12
CA ASN A 119 -21.02 -1.85 18.83
C ASN A 119 -20.82 -3.36 19.10
N ALA A 120 -20.34 -4.11 18.11
CA ALA A 120 -20.00 -5.52 18.27
C ALA A 120 -18.94 -5.73 19.37
N ARG A 121 -17.88 -4.89 19.38
CA ARG A 121 -16.87 -4.92 20.45
C ARG A 121 -17.47 -4.64 21.83
N ARG A 122 -18.34 -3.62 21.95
CA ARG A 122 -19.01 -3.31 23.23
C ARG A 122 -19.90 -4.45 23.71
N ALA A 123 -20.59 -5.12 22.79
CA ALA A 123 -21.42 -6.28 23.13
C ALA A 123 -20.56 -7.41 23.72
N ILE A 124 -19.41 -7.70 23.10
CA ILE A 124 -18.43 -8.68 23.61
C ILE A 124 -17.92 -8.28 25.00
N GLU A 125 -17.50 -7.03 25.17
CA GLU A 125 -17.03 -6.51 26.48
C GLU A 125 -18.10 -6.64 27.56
N LYS A 126 -19.37 -6.36 27.23
CA LYS A 126 -20.50 -6.49 28.16
C LYS A 126 -20.80 -7.95 28.50
N GLN A 127 -20.77 -8.84 27.51
CA GLN A 127 -21.03 -10.27 27.69
C GLN A 127 -19.92 -10.93 28.53
N ALA A 128 -18.67 -10.53 28.31
CA ALA A 128 -17.52 -11.05 29.04
C ALA A 128 -17.38 -10.45 30.44
N PHE A 129 -18.22 -9.51 30.87
CA PHE A 129 -18.11 -8.83 32.17
C PHE A 129 -18.74 -9.68 33.29
N PRO A 130 -17.96 -10.34 34.17
CA PRO A 130 -18.53 -11.12 35.24
C PRO A 130 -19.05 -10.23 36.37
N LYS A 131 -20.08 -10.68 37.10
CA LYS A 131 -20.67 -9.91 38.22
C LYS A 131 -19.66 -9.58 39.33
N TRP A 132 -18.70 -10.46 39.56
CA TRP A 132 -17.66 -10.30 40.57
C TRP A 132 -16.50 -9.38 40.12
N ALA A 133 -16.49 -8.89 38.87
CA ALA A 133 -15.42 -8.01 38.41
C ALA A 133 -15.35 -6.73 39.25
N ASN A 134 -14.17 -6.45 39.79
CA ASN A 134 -13.93 -5.27 40.58
C ASN A 134 -13.64 -4.06 39.67
N LYS A 135 -14.61 -3.15 39.60
CA LYS A 135 -14.53 -1.93 38.78
C LYS A 135 -13.45 -0.95 39.26
N PHE A 136 -13.15 -0.93 40.56
CA PHE A 136 -12.13 -0.07 41.14
C PHE A 136 -10.73 -0.45 40.63
N PHE A 137 -10.35 -1.73 40.70
CA PHE A 137 -9.05 -2.16 40.16
C PHE A 137 -8.94 -1.94 38.64
N MET A 138 -10.05 -2.07 37.91
CA MET A 138 -10.07 -1.76 36.49
C MET A 138 -9.86 -0.26 36.22
N SER A 139 -10.52 0.62 36.99
CA SER A 139 -10.31 2.08 36.85
C SER A 139 -8.88 2.47 37.21
N GLU A 140 -8.29 1.86 38.24
CA GLU A 140 -6.90 2.09 38.64
C GLU A 140 -5.93 1.68 37.53
N ALA A 141 -6.16 0.55 36.86
CA ALA A 141 -5.35 0.16 35.70
C ALA A 141 -5.42 1.19 34.56
N TYR A 142 -6.59 1.79 34.31
CA TYR A 142 -6.72 2.89 33.33
C TYR A 142 -6.02 4.17 33.79
N SER A 143 -6.05 4.49 35.09
CA SER A 143 -5.32 5.63 35.66
C SER A 143 -3.81 5.45 35.53
N LEU A 144 -3.30 4.28 35.91
CA LEU A 144 -1.90 3.91 35.75
C LEU A 144 -1.44 3.96 34.29
N ALA A 145 -2.28 3.54 33.35
CA ALA A 145 -1.96 3.65 31.92
C ALA A 145 -1.83 5.11 31.46
N ARG A 146 -2.64 6.04 31.99
CA ARG A 146 -2.54 7.47 31.69
C ARG A 146 -1.27 8.08 32.29
N GLU A 147 -0.97 7.75 33.53
CA GLU A 147 0.24 8.23 34.23
C GLU A 147 1.51 7.76 33.54
N ARG A 148 1.65 6.44 33.30
CA ARG A 148 2.79 5.90 32.55
C ARG A 148 2.92 6.50 31.15
N SER A 149 1.80 6.84 30.52
CA SER A 149 1.84 7.52 29.22
C SER A 149 2.46 8.90 29.29
N LYS A 150 2.18 9.64 30.36
CA LYS A 150 2.73 10.97 30.61
C LYS A 150 4.21 10.89 30.97
N ASP A 151 4.57 10.01 31.89
CA ASP A 151 5.92 9.94 32.46
C ASP A 151 6.93 9.40 31.45
N MET A 152 6.57 8.33 30.74
CA MET A 152 7.48 7.68 29.79
C MET A 152 7.41 8.28 28.38
N LYS A 153 6.51 9.25 28.13
CA LYS A 153 6.28 9.87 26.82
C LYS A 153 5.98 8.88 25.69
N ILE A 154 5.53 7.67 26.03
CA ILE A 154 5.07 6.64 25.11
C ILE A 154 3.64 6.26 25.48
N LYS A 155 2.77 5.95 24.53
CA LYS A 155 1.38 5.63 24.85
C LYS A 155 1.28 4.24 25.51
N TRP A 156 0.72 4.16 26.71
CA TRP A 156 0.33 2.94 27.43
C TRP A 156 -1.19 2.73 27.32
N GLU A 157 -1.62 1.47 27.31
CA GLU A 157 -3.02 1.07 27.19
C GLU A 157 -3.29 -0.15 28.10
N VAL A 158 -4.55 -0.28 28.55
CA VAL A 158 -5.00 -1.50 29.23
C VAL A 158 -5.30 -2.57 28.16
N ASP A 159 -4.66 -3.72 28.28
CA ASP A 159 -4.82 -4.90 27.43
C ASP A 159 -5.45 -6.04 28.23
N HIS A 160 -6.11 -6.96 27.53
CA HIS A 160 -6.60 -8.20 28.13
C HIS A 160 -5.56 -9.30 27.97
N ILE A 161 -5.12 -9.92 29.08
CA ILE A 161 -4.08 -10.95 29.06
C ILE A 161 -4.51 -12.11 28.16
N VAL A 162 -5.70 -12.66 28.41
CA VAL A 162 -6.43 -13.57 27.54
C VAL A 162 -7.45 -12.76 26.71
N PRO A 163 -7.44 -12.86 25.37
CA PRO A 163 -8.28 -12.03 24.51
C PRO A 163 -9.77 -12.28 24.77
N LEU A 164 -10.58 -11.21 24.77
CA LEU A 164 -12.04 -11.33 24.89
C LEU A 164 -12.69 -11.98 23.65
N ASN A 165 -12.00 -11.97 22.52
CA ASN A 165 -12.50 -12.51 21.26
C ASN A 165 -11.37 -13.21 20.49
N SER A 166 -11.34 -14.54 20.57
CA SER A 166 -10.48 -15.40 19.74
C SER A 166 -11.26 -16.63 19.32
N LYS A 167 -10.76 -17.30 18.27
CA LYS A 167 -11.34 -18.57 17.79
C LYS A 167 -11.13 -19.72 18.78
N LEU A 168 -10.10 -19.63 19.64
CA LEU A 168 -9.67 -20.73 20.51
C LEU A 168 -10.05 -20.51 21.98
N VAL A 169 -10.06 -19.27 22.46
CA VAL A 169 -10.35 -18.94 23.86
C VAL A 169 -11.08 -17.61 23.96
N CYS A 170 -11.93 -17.46 24.98
CA CYS A 170 -12.52 -16.18 25.34
C CYS A 170 -12.19 -15.87 26.80
N GLY A 171 -11.43 -14.80 27.04
CA GLY A 171 -11.16 -14.28 28.37
C GLY A 171 -12.33 -13.47 28.94
N LEU A 172 -12.32 -13.23 30.26
CA LEU A 172 -13.30 -12.39 30.94
C LEU A 172 -12.86 -10.92 30.97
N HIS A 173 -13.80 -10.00 30.91
CA HIS A 173 -13.55 -8.57 31.12
C HIS A 173 -13.53 -8.26 32.62
N SER A 174 -12.43 -8.65 33.30
CA SER A 174 -12.26 -8.50 34.74
C SER A 174 -10.86 -8.00 35.10
N HIS A 175 -10.73 -7.42 36.29
CA HIS A 175 -9.47 -6.98 36.90
C HIS A 175 -8.36 -8.04 36.91
N THR A 176 -8.69 -9.32 36.96
CA THR A 176 -7.72 -10.43 36.93
C THR A 176 -7.19 -10.77 35.53
N ASN A 177 -7.86 -10.28 34.47
CA ASN A 177 -7.52 -10.56 33.08
C ASN A 177 -7.07 -9.29 32.33
N ILE A 178 -6.62 -8.25 33.05
CA ILE A 178 -6.11 -7.03 32.43
C ILE A 178 -4.66 -6.76 32.83
N GLN A 179 -3.92 -6.12 31.93
CA GLN A 179 -2.55 -5.68 32.14
C GLN A 179 -2.33 -4.31 31.54
N VAL A 180 -1.46 -3.50 32.16
CA VAL A 180 -1.09 -2.16 31.67
C VAL A 180 0.22 -2.29 30.90
N ILE A 181 0.18 -2.14 29.58
CA ILE A 181 1.33 -2.34 28.70
C ILE A 181 1.48 -1.20 27.66
N PRO A 182 2.68 -0.98 27.09
CA PRO A 182 2.86 -0.05 26.00
C PRO A 182 1.98 -0.42 24.78
N ARG A 183 1.41 0.58 24.13
CA ARG A 183 0.55 0.41 22.95
C ARG A 183 1.24 -0.34 21.80
N CYS A 184 2.54 -0.15 21.63
CA CYS A 184 3.31 -0.87 20.62
C CYS A 184 3.30 -2.39 20.90
N ILE A 185 3.46 -2.78 22.16
CA ILE A 185 3.41 -4.19 22.60
C ILE A 185 1.98 -4.73 22.46
N ASN A 186 0.97 -3.98 22.93
CA ASN A 186 -0.44 -4.38 22.79
C ASN A 186 -0.82 -4.64 21.33
N LYS A 187 -0.47 -3.73 20.42
CA LYS A 187 -0.72 -3.90 18.97
C LYS A 187 -0.02 -5.12 18.38
N SER A 188 1.19 -5.43 18.85
CA SER A 188 1.95 -6.59 18.40
C SER A 188 1.30 -7.88 18.88
N LYS A 189 0.90 -7.94 20.16
CA LYS A 189 0.19 -9.06 20.78
C LYS A 189 -1.15 -9.33 20.10
N SER A 190 -1.99 -8.29 19.94
CA SER A 190 -3.34 -8.43 19.38
C SER A 190 -4.10 -9.57 20.10
N ASN A 191 -4.90 -10.35 19.39
CA ASN A 191 -5.55 -11.57 19.91
C ASN A 191 -4.75 -12.84 19.57
N LYS A 192 -3.44 -12.70 19.30
CA LYS A 192 -2.62 -13.79 18.76
C LYS A 192 -1.94 -14.63 19.82
N THR A 193 -1.66 -14.07 20.99
CA THR A 193 -0.90 -14.75 22.04
C THR A 193 -1.52 -14.50 23.39
N TRP A 194 -1.52 -15.52 24.24
CA TRP A 194 -1.92 -15.48 25.65
C TRP A 194 -1.11 -16.55 26.42
N PRO A 195 -1.05 -16.47 27.76
CA PRO A 195 -0.39 -17.49 28.57
C PRO A 195 -0.99 -18.89 28.31
N ASN A 196 -0.15 -19.91 28.17
CA ASN A 196 -0.54 -21.30 27.88
C ASN A 196 -1.26 -21.48 26.52
N MET A 197 -1.02 -20.60 25.55
CA MET A 197 -1.47 -20.83 24.18
C MET A 197 -0.84 -22.13 23.64
N PRO A 198 -1.63 -23.05 23.04
CA PRO A 198 -1.08 -24.24 22.41
C PRO A 198 -0.12 -23.83 21.30
N MET A 199 1.08 -24.42 21.26
CA MET A 199 2.00 -24.18 20.14
C MET A 199 1.34 -24.72 18.87
N GLU A 200 1.13 -23.84 17.89
CA GLU A 200 0.74 -24.29 16.55
C GLU A 200 1.89 -25.15 16.01
N ASN A 201 1.67 -26.48 15.95
CA ASN A 201 2.50 -27.36 15.12
C ASN A 201 2.33 -26.87 13.68
N LYS A 202 3.32 -26.13 13.20
CA LYS A 202 3.40 -25.67 11.81
C LYS A 202 3.97 -26.75 10.91
#